data_AF-A0A7C1NFM6-F1
#
_entry.id   AF-A0A7C1NFM6-F1
#
_cell.length_a   1.000
_cell.length_b   1.000
_cell.length_c   1.000
_cell.angle_alpha   90.00
_cell.angle_beta   90.00
_cell.angle_gamma   90.00
#
_symmetry.space_group_name_H-M   'P 1'
#
loop_
_entity.id
_entity.type
_entity.pdbx_description
1 polymer ?
#
loop_
_entity_poly.entity_id
_entity_poly.type
_entity_poly.pdbx_seq_one_letter_code
_entity_poly.pdbx_strand_id
1 'polypeptide(L)'
;MEVRPAYPPITDKGTLLRELELTKQRGYARNEQELTLGLKTVVVPIFRDGHVEEAFGMSYPVGRVEGNDLEQVFVQKLKRYHQRFYFES
;
A
#
# COMPACT_ATOMS: atom_id res chain seq x y z
N MET A 1 -20.03 -18.31 7.33
CA MET A 1 -18.83 -17.91 8.10
C MET A 1 -18.72 -16.40 7.98
N GLU A 2 -18.75 -15.67 9.09
CA GLU A 2 -18.67 -14.21 9.09
C GLU A 2 -17.21 -13.79 8.79
N VAL A 3 -16.97 -13.14 7.65
CA VAL A 3 -15.63 -12.64 7.31
C VAL A 3 -15.41 -11.35 8.08
N ARG A 4 -14.52 -11.38 9.07
CA ARG A 4 -14.10 -10.18 9.83
C ARG A 4 -12.75 -9.71 9.30
N PRO A 5 -12.56 -8.39 9.13
CA PRO A 5 -11.27 -7.88 8.68
C PRO A 5 -10.21 -8.14 9.76
N ALA A 6 -8.99 -8.46 9.34
CA ALA A 6 -7.87 -8.64 10.25
C ALA A 6 -7.53 -7.33 10.99
N TYR A 7 -7.83 -6.19 10.38
CA TYR A 7 -7.70 -4.86 10.95
C TYR A 7 -8.99 -4.06 10.72
N PRO A 8 -9.62 -3.50 11.77
CA PRO A 8 -10.76 -2.61 11.58
C PRO A 8 -10.33 -1.33 10.83
N PRO A 9 -11.22 -0.69 10.07
CA PRO A 9 -10.92 0.58 9.42
C PRO A 9 -10.45 1.63 10.43
N ILE A 10 -9.46 2.43 10.05
CA ILE A 10 -8.98 3.54 10.89
C ILE A 10 -10.10 4.58 11.01
N THR A 11 -10.54 4.85 12.24
CA THR A 11 -11.64 5.80 12.53
C THR A 11 -11.21 7.01 13.35
N ASP A 12 -9.98 7.04 13.86
CA ASP A 12 -9.44 8.15 14.63
C ASP A 12 -8.24 8.81 13.95
N LYS A 13 -8.16 10.14 14.10
CA LYS A 13 -7.11 10.96 13.50
C LYS A 13 -5.71 10.58 13.98
N GLY A 14 -5.56 10.19 15.24
CA GLY A 14 -4.25 9.87 15.83
C GLY A 14 -3.65 8.60 15.23
N THR A 15 -4.46 7.58 14.98
CA THR A 15 -4.07 6.35 14.29
C THR A 15 -3.79 6.63 12.82
N LEU A 16 -4.61 7.44 12.14
CA LEU A 16 -4.35 7.82 10.75
C LEU A 16 -2.99 8.52 10.59
N LEU A 17 -2.68 9.50 11.45
CA LEU A 17 -1.40 10.21 11.41
C LEU A 17 -0.20 9.28 11.67
N ARG A 18 -0.36 8.29 12.56
CA ARG A 18 0.67 7.26 12.80
C ARG A 18 0.87 6.38 11.57
N GLU A 19 -0.20 5.94 10.91
CA GLU A 19 -0.10 5.13 9.69
C GLU A 19 0.52 5.91 8.52
N LEU A 20 0.28 7.22 8.42
CA LEU A 20 0.96 8.08 7.44
C LEU A 20 2.46 8.18 7.70
N GLU A 21 2.88 8.30 8.95
CA GLU A 21 4.30 8.31 9.31
C GLU A 21 4.97 6.95 9.01
N LEU A 22 4.30 5.84 9.33
CA LEU A 22 4.77 4.50 8.95
C LEU A 22 4.85 4.33 7.43
N THR A 23 3.86 4.84 6.70
CA THR A 23 3.82 4.86 5.23
C THR A 23 5.03 5.59 4.65
N LYS A 24 5.39 6.75 5.22
CA LYS A 24 6.58 7.51 4.84
C LYS A 24 7.87 6.73 5.10
N GLN A 25 7.99 6.11 6.27
CA GLN A 25 9.18 5.34 6.66
C GLN A 25 9.39 4.09 5.79
N ARG A 26 8.31 3.35 5.48
CA ARG A 26 8.39 2.12 4.65
C ARG A 26 8.46 2.42 3.14
N GLY A 27 8.02 3.61 2.71
CA GLY A 27 8.04 4.07 1.33
C GLY A 27 6.98 3.40 0.43
N TYR A 28 5.86 2.99 1.00
CA TYR A 28 4.68 2.48 0.31
C TYR A 28 3.46 2.59 1.23
N ALA A 29 2.24 2.65 0.70
CA ALA A 29 1.03 2.52 1.50
C ALA A 29 0.41 1.14 1.32
N ARG A 30 -0.31 0.67 2.34
CA ARG A 30 -1.10 -0.56 2.29
C ARG A 30 -2.50 -0.32 2.82
N ASN A 31 -3.45 -1.08 2.31
CA ASN A 31 -4.82 -1.15 2.82
C ASN A 31 -5.19 -2.62 3.01
N GLU A 32 -5.65 -2.98 4.20
CA GLU A 32 -6.04 -4.37 4.50
C GLU A 32 -7.51 -4.43 4.91
N GLN A 33 -8.37 -4.66 3.92
CA GLN A 33 -9.81 -4.81 4.11
C GLN A 33 -10.50 -3.62 4.79
N GLU A 34 -9.87 -2.45 4.82
CA GLU A 34 -10.43 -1.25 5.47
C GLU A 34 -11.51 -0.59 4.61
N LEU A 35 -11.42 -0.72 3.28
CA LEU A 35 -12.43 -0.23 2.34
C LEU A 35 -13.36 -1.36 1.85
N THR A 36 -12.78 -2.49 1.45
CA THR A 36 -13.51 -3.62 0.87
C THR A 36 -13.06 -4.92 1.53
N LEU A 37 -13.99 -5.63 2.17
CA LEU A 37 -13.71 -6.94 2.77
C LEU A 37 -13.18 -7.93 1.72
N GLY A 38 -12.17 -8.72 2.11
CA GLY A 38 -11.50 -9.66 1.22
C GLY A 38 -10.48 -9.04 0.27
N LEU A 39 -10.23 -7.73 0.32
CA LEU A 39 -9.27 -7.03 -0.53
C LEU A 39 -8.06 -6.53 0.25
N LYS A 40 -6.85 -6.71 -0.30
CA LYS A 40 -5.64 -5.99 0.11
C LYS A 40 -5.15 -5.13 -1.05
N THR A 41 -4.51 -4.02 -0.72
CA THR A 41 -3.91 -3.12 -1.71
C THR A 41 -2.54 -2.67 -1.22
N VAL A 42 -1.57 -2.62 -2.13
CA VAL A 42 -0.28 -1.98 -1.92
C VAL A 42 -0.02 -0.96 -3.01
N VAL A 43 0.47 0.22 -2.64
CA VAL A 43 0.77 1.32 -3.56
C VAL A 43 2.11 1.96 -3.21
N VAL A 44 2.87 2.35 -4.22
CA VAL A 44 4.13 3.08 -4.08
C VAL A 44 3.96 4.51 -4.61
N PRO A 45 4.62 5.50 -3.99
CA PRO A 45 4.58 6.88 -4.48
C PRO A 45 5.39 7.03 -5.78
N ILE A 46 4.96 7.96 -6.63
CA ILE A 46 5.71 8.51 -7.76
C ILE A 46 6.09 9.93 -7.37
N PHE A 47 7.38 10.24 -7.44
CA PHE A 47 7.89 11.58 -7.12
C PHE A 47 8.27 12.34 -8.38
N ARG A 48 8.03 13.65 -8.34
CA ARG A 48 8.61 14.65 -9.24
C ARG A 48 9.17 15.78 -8.40
N ASP A 49 10.40 16.22 -8.72
CA ASP A 49 11.08 17.30 -8.00
C ASP A 49 11.12 17.13 -6.47
N GLY A 50 11.20 15.89 -5.98
CA GLY A 50 11.23 15.57 -4.55
C GLY A 50 9.87 15.59 -3.85
N HIS A 51 8.78 15.85 -4.58
CA HIS A 51 7.40 15.84 -4.08
C HIS A 51 6.64 14.64 -4.62
N VAL A 52 5.72 14.08 -3.81
CA VAL A 52 4.82 13.02 -4.27
C VAL A 52 3.75 13.67 -5.15
N GLU A 53 3.70 13.31 -6.43
CA GLU A 53 2.66 13.78 -7.36
C GLU A 53 1.58 12.74 -7.57
N GLU A 54 1.98 11.47 -7.61
CA GLU A 54 1.08 10.36 -7.90
C GLU A 54 1.42 9.12 -7.06
N ALA A 55 0.59 8.10 -7.16
CA ALA A 55 0.88 6.78 -6.62
C ALA A 55 0.31 5.72 -7.55
N PHE A 56 1.00 4.59 -7.66
CA PHE A 56 0.51 3.44 -8.39
C PHE A 56 0.70 2.17 -7.59
N GLY A 57 -0.12 1.16 -7.88
CA GLY A 57 -0.05 -0.09 -7.14
C GLY A 57 -1.00 -1.13 -7.66
N MET A 58 -1.29 -2.09 -6.78
CA MET A 58 -2.15 -3.22 -7.11
C MET A 58 -3.04 -3.61 -5.94
N SER A 59 -4.22 -4.09 -6.28
CA SER A 59 -5.14 -4.72 -5.35
C SER A 59 -5.24 -6.22 -5.63
N TYR A 60 -5.39 -7.02 -4.60
CA TYR A 60 -5.44 -8.47 -4.70
C TYR A 60 -6.34 -9.09 -3.62
N PRO A 61 -6.96 -10.25 -3.89
CA PRO A 61 -7.78 -10.95 -2.90
C PRO A 61 -6.91 -11.46 -1.74
N VAL A 62 -7.40 -11.31 -0.50
CA VAL A 62 -6.72 -11.77 0.73
C VAL A 62 -6.35 -13.26 0.64
N GLY A 63 -7.27 -14.09 0.14
CA GLY A 63 -7.05 -15.55 0.05
C GLY A 63 -6.12 -16.01 -1.07
N ARG A 64 -5.57 -15.11 -1.89
CA ARG A 64 -4.61 -15.47 -2.95
C ARG A 64 -3.16 -15.30 -2.51
N VAL A 65 -2.93 -14.53 -1.45
CA VAL A 65 -1.61 -14.07 -1.02
C VAL A 65 -1.52 -14.27 0.48
N GLU A 66 -0.98 -15.41 0.88
CA GLU A 66 -0.77 -15.76 2.28
C GLU A 66 0.63 -15.34 2.73
N GLY A 67 0.72 -14.61 3.85
CA GLY A 67 2.00 -14.20 4.46
C GLY A 67 2.58 -12.87 3.98
N ASN A 68 3.46 -12.29 4.81
CA ASN A 68 4.10 -10.98 4.56
C ASN A 68 5.14 -11.00 3.42
N ASP A 69 5.68 -12.17 3.08
CA ASP A 69 6.77 -12.28 2.10
C ASP A 69 6.31 -11.92 0.68
N LEU A 70 5.07 -12.26 0.32
CA LEU A 70 4.51 -11.92 -0.99
C LEU A 70 4.14 -10.43 -1.12
N GLU A 71 3.69 -9.80 -0.04
CA GLU A 71 3.46 -8.34 -0.01
C GLU A 71 4.76 -7.59 -0.33
N GLN A 72 5.86 -8.01 0.30
CA GLN A 72 7.18 -7.45 0.04
C GLN A 72 7.61 -7.68 -1.41
N VAL A 73 7.36 -8.86 -1.99
CA VAL A 73 7.65 -9.11 -3.41
C VAL A 73 6.90 -8.13 -4.32
N PHE A 74 5.63 -7.84 -4.06
CA PHE A 74 4.87 -6.86 -4.84
C PHE A 74 5.42 -5.45 -4.67
N VAL A 75 5.69 -5.03 -3.44
CA VAL A 75 6.28 -3.71 -3.17
C VAL A 75 7.62 -3.55 -3.89
N GLN A 76 8.49 -4.57 -3.86
CA GLN A 76 9.79 -4.51 -4.55
C GLN A 76 9.63 -4.44 -6.06
N LYS A 77 8.68 -5.19 -6.64
CA LYS A 77 8.36 -5.09 -8.07
C LYS A 77 7.83 -3.71 -8.44
N LEU A 78 6.88 -3.16 -7.66
CA LEU A 78 6.35 -1.81 -7.87
C LEU A 78 7.46 -0.76 -7.77
N LYS A 79 8.31 -0.82 -6.73
CA LYS A 79 9.46 0.10 -6.59
C LYS A 79 10.40 0.04 -7.81
N ARG A 80 10.63 -1.14 -8.38
CA ARG A 80 11.44 -1.29 -9.61
C ARG A 80 10.79 -0.62 -10.82
N TYR A 81 9.47 -0.75 -11.00
CA TYR A 81 8.77 -0.08 -12.10
C TYR A 81 8.72 1.44 -11.90
N HIS A 82 8.69 1.92 -10.65
CA HIS A 82 8.74 3.35 -10.35
C HIS A 82 9.97 4.02 -10.95
N GLN A 83 11.13 3.36 -10.98
CA GLN A 83 12.38 3.96 -11.50
C GLN A 83 12.29 4.33 -12.98
N ARG A 84 11.37 3.71 -13.73
CA ARG A 84 11.15 4.02 -15.16
C ARG A 84 10.48 5.38 -15.35
N PHE A 85 9.56 5.76 -14.45
CA PHE A 85 8.83 7.02 -14.51
C PHE A 85 9.70 8.26 -14.24
N TYR A 86 10.91 8.07 -13.71
CA TYR A 86 11.88 9.15 -13.52
C TYR A 86 12.65 9.51 -14.80
N PHE A 87 12.62 8.65 -15.83
CA PHE A 87 13.37 8.87 -17.08
C PHE A 87 12.53 9.48 -18.21
N GLU A 88 11.21 9.52 -18.07
CA GLU A 88 10.29 10.00 -19.12
C GLU A 88 9.61 11.34 -18.77
N SER A 89 10.03 12.01 -17.69
CA SER A 89 9.49 13.30 -17.21
C SER A 89 10.55 14.39 -17.17
#